data_AF-A0AAV8YDX3-F1
#
_entry.id   AF-A0AAV8YDX3-F1
#
_cell.length_a   1.000
_cell.length_b   1.000
_cell.length_c   1.000
_cell.angle_alpha   90.00
_cell.angle_beta   90.00
_cell.angle_gamma   90.00
#
_symmetry.space_group_name_H-M   'P 1'
#
loop_
_entity.id
_entity.type
_entity.pdbx_description
1 polymer ?
#
loop_
_entity_poly.entity_id
_entity_poly.type
_entity_poly.pdbx_seq_one_letter_code
_entity_poly.pdbx_strand_id
1 'polypeptide(L)'
;MLSVQMEQRGNLKFLVKPGKTFTEAKMLREVCGNECLSRTQVLEWFKRFKEGRETTEDDPRPGRPSTSKTDENIEKIGIDKECVRQILHESFNMRKVCAKMPLKLLSPEQKKLRMNICANILNNIGTDPGLLDNGN
;
A
#
# COMPACT_ATOMS: atom_id res chain seq x y z
N MET A 1 25.89 1.63 11.50
CA MET A 1 25.60 3.08 11.59
C MET A 1 24.15 3.21 12.00
N LEU A 2 23.83 3.86 13.11
CA LEU A 2 22.44 4.11 13.50
C LEU A 2 21.83 5.10 12.50
N SER A 3 20.57 4.90 12.10
CA SER A 3 19.91 5.87 11.22
C SER A 3 19.65 7.16 12.00
N VAL A 4 19.71 8.31 11.32
CA VAL A 4 19.40 9.64 11.89
C VAL A 4 18.06 9.63 12.63
N GLN A 5 17.07 8.87 12.13
CA GLN A 5 15.77 8.71 12.78
C GLN A 5 15.84 7.92 14.09
N MET A 6 16.65 6.86 14.19
CA MET A 6 16.83 6.11 15.43
C MET A 6 17.51 6.96 16.51
N GLU A 7 18.49 7.78 16.13
CA GLU A 7 19.15 8.72 17.05
C GLU A 7 18.16 9.76 17.60
N GLN A 8 17.33 10.36 16.73
CA GLN A 8 16.29 11.30 17.14
C GLN A 8 15.25 10.67 18.08
N ARG A 9 14.85 9.41 17.85
CA ARG A 9 13.98 8.66 18.76
C ARG A 9 14.65 8.38 20.10
N GLY A 10 15.95 8.08 20.10
CA GLY A 10 16.75 7.92 21.32
C GLY A 10 16.77 9.20 22.17
N ASN A 11 17.02 10.35 21.54
CA ASN A 11 17.00 11.65 22.20
C ASN A 11 15.60 11.99 22.74
N LEU A 12 14.54 11.69 21.98
CA LEU A 12 13.16 11.84 22.44
C LEU A 12 12.85 10.95 23.66
N LYS A 13 13.28 9.69 23.66
CA LYS A 13 13.16 8.78 24.81
C LYS A 13 13.86 9.34 26.04
N PHE A 14 15.07 9.89 25.87
CA PHE A 14 15.81 10.53 26.96
C PHE A 14 15.06 11.73 27.55
N LEU A 15 14.39 12.54 26.73
CA LEU A 15 13.59 13.69 27.19
C LEU A 15 12.29 13.27 27.90
N VAL A 16 11.71 12.13 27.55
CA VAL A 16 10.48 11.62 28.20
C VAL A 16 10.75 11.13 29.63
N LYS A 17 11.90 10.48 29.89
CA LYS A 17 12.26 9.94 31.22
C LYS A 17 12.23 10.97 32.37
N PRO A 18 12.74 12.20 32.24
CA PRO A 18 12.64 13.24 33.27
C PRO A 18 11.26 13.90 33.37
N GLY A 19 10.24 13.44 32.61
CA GLY A 19 8.89 13.98 32.68
C GLY A 19 8.67 15.29 31.90
N LYS A 20 9.59 15.65 31.00
CA LYS A 20 9.48 16.88 30.20
C LYS A 20 8.21 16.88 29.33
N THR A 21 7.68 18.08 29.11
CA THR A 21 6.46 18.28 28.32
C THR A 21 6.77 18.22 26.82
N PHE A 22 5.74 17.95 26.01
CA PHE A 22 5.86 17.91 24.55
C PHE A 22 6.42 19.22 23.97
N THR A 23 6.15 20.36 24.61
CA THR A 23 6.66 21.67 24.23
C THR A 23 8.18 21.75 24.38
N GLU A 24 8.76 21.07 25.37
CA GLU A 24 10.22 20.98 25.56
C GLU A 24 10.83 19.94 24.61
N ALA A 25 10.12 18.85 24.32
CA ALA A 25 10.52 17.90 23.27
C ALA A 25 10.54 18.54 21.87
N LYS A 26 9.81 19.64 21.64
CA LYS A 26 9.87 20.44 20.41
C LYS A 26 11.26 21.06 20.19
N MET A 27 12.07 21.26 21.24
CA MET A 27 13.47 21.72 21.12
C MET A 27 14.36 20.73 20.37
N LEU A 28 13.96 19.46 20.20
CA LEU A 28 14.63 18.53 19.28
C LEU A 28 14.75 19.08 17.86
N ARG A 29 13.83 19.94 17.43
CA ARG A 29 13.91 20.61 16.13
C ARG A 29 15.10 21.56 16.03
N GLU A 30 15.48 22.22 17.12
CA GLU A 30 16.63 23.13 17.16
C GLU A 30 17.94 22.35 17.02
N VAL A 31 18.02 21.16 17.62
CA VAL A 31 19.21 20.30 17.59
C VAL A 31 19.32 19.49 16.29
N CYS A 32 18.20 19.03 15.73
CA CYS A 32 18.17 18.13 14.58
C CYS A 32 17.89 18.82 13.23
N GLY A 33 17.60 20.13 13.23
CA GLY A 33 17.39 20.90 12.01
C GLY A 33 16.26 20.37 11.11
N ASN A 34 16.43 20.50 9.79
CA ASN A 34 15.42 20.12 8.79
C ASN A 34 15.26 18.60 8.62
N GLU A 35 16.17 17.79 9.16
CA GLU A 35 16.10 16.33 9.14
C GLU A 35 15.36 15.75 10.34
N CYS A 36 14.75 16.59 11.18
CA CYS A 36 13.98 16.18 12.35
C CYS A 36 12.70 15.43 11.97
N LEU A 37 12.33 14.42 12.77
CA LEU A 37 11.01 13.78 12.75
C LEU A 37 9.88 14.80 12.64
N SER A 38 8.86 14.47 11.84
CA SER A 38 7.67 15.30 11.72
C SER A 38 6.95 15.44 13.07
N ARG A 39 6.16 16.52 13.25
CA ARG A 39 5.42 16.77 14.48
C ARG A 39 4.54 15.57 14.90
N THR A 40 3.91 14.91 13.94
CA THR A 40 3.07 13.72 14.17
C THR A 40 3.90 12.54 14.68
N GLN A 41 5.07 12.28 14.08
CA GLN A 41 5.96 11.22 14.54
C GLN A 41 6.49 11.48 15.94
N VAL A 42 6.88 12.73 16.25
CA VAL A 42 7.32 13.09 17.62
C VAL A 42 6.21 12.86 18.64
N LEU A 43 4.96 13.24 18.34
CA LEU A 43 3.81 12.98 19.20
C LEU A 43 3.58 11.49 19.45
N GLU A 44 3.61 10.71 18.37
CA GLU A 44 3.40 9.26 18.43
C GLU A 44 4.48 8.56 19.26
N TRP A 45 5.76 8.87 19.01
CA TRP A 45 6.88 8.32 19.77
C TRP A 45 6.88 8.79 21.23
N PHE A 46 6.57 10.06 21.49
CA PHE A 46 6.45 10.59 22.86
C PHE A 46 5.36 9.83 23.65
N LYS A 47 4.21 9.59 23.02
CA LYS A 47 3.13 8.79 23.62
C LYS A 47 3.59 7.36 23.91
N ARG A 48 4.20 6.68 22.92
CA ARG A 48 4.73 5.31 23.07
C ARG A 48 5.73 5.19 24.21
N PHE A 49 6.64 6.17 24.35
CA PHE A 49 7.61 6.19 25.45
C PHE A 49 6.96 6.47 26.82
N LYS A 50 5.92 7.31 26.88
CA LYS A 50 5.11 7.48 28.10
C LYS A 50 4.37 6.21 28.49
N GLU A 51 3.96 5.41 27.51
CA GLU A 51 3.28 4.12 27.70
C GLU A 51 4.25 2.97 28.04
N GLY A 52 5.56 3.26 28.21
CA GLY A 52 6.55 2.29 28.68
C GLY A 52 7.34 1.57 27.59
N ARG A 53 7.20 1.96 26.31
CA ARG A 53 8.04 1.41 25.24
C ARG A 53 9.51 1.79 25.47
N GLU A 54 10.43 0.85 25.26
CA GLU A 54 11.87 1.12 25.35
C GLU A 54 12.62 1.08 24.01
N THR A 55 12.07 0.43 23.00
CA THR A 55 12.73 0.27 21.69
C THR A 55 12.59 1.53 20.85
N THR A 56 13.63 1.89 20.09
CA THR A 56 13.62 2.96 19.09
C THR A 56 13.30 2.44 17.68
N GLU A 57 13.18 1.13 17.53
CA GLU A 57 12.86 0.45 16.27
C GLU A 57 11.36 0.44 15.99
N ASP A 58 10.99 0.46 14.71
CA ASP A 58 9.61 0.32 14.28
C ASP A 58 9.05 -1.05 14.66
N ASP A 59 7.74 -1.13 14.89
CA ASP A 59 7.08 -2.41 15.07
C ASP A 59 7.14 -3.23 13.78
N PRO A 60 7.13 -4.58 13.87
CA PRO A 60 6.94 -5.42 12.71
C PRO A 60 5.71 -4.94 11.95
N ARG A 61 5.91 -4.52 10.69
CA ARG A 61 4.81 -4.05 9.87
C ARG A 61 3.86 -5.23 9.67
N PRO A 62 2.58 -5.14 10.06
CA PRO A 62 1.62 -6.17 9.72
C PRO A 62 1.56 -6.22 8.19
N GLY A 63 2.13 -7.29 7.64
CA GLY A 63 2.06 -7.56 6.22
C GLY A 63 0.61 -7.78 5.81
N ARG A 64 0.34 -7.77 4.51
CA ARG A 64 -0.97 -8.17 4.01
C ARG A 64 -1.21 -9.64 4.37
N PRO A 65 -2.27 -9.99 5.12
CA PRO A 65 -2.62 -11.38 5.35
C PRO A 65 -2.84 -12.08 4.01
N SER A 66 -2.13 -13.18 3.77
CA SER A 66 -2.30 -13.97 2.55
C SER A 66 -3.51 -14.88 2.72
N THR A 67 -4.67 -14.47 2.20
CA THR A 67 -5.91 -15.26 2.26
C THR A 67 -5.79 -16.64 1.58
N SER A 68 -4.82 -16.83 0.70
CA SER A 68 -4.53 -18.10 0.05
C SER A 68 -3.70 -19.09 0.88
N LYS A 69 -3.07 -18.65 1.99
CA LYS A 69 -2.09 -19.46 2.75
C LYS A 69 -2.56 -19.77 4.18
N THR A 70 -3.85 -19.68 4.46
CA THR A 70 -4.42 -20.05 5.77
C THR A 70 -4.31 -21.56 5.97
N ASP A 71 -4.13 -21.98 7.22
CA ASP A 71 -3.98 -23.39 7.57
C ASP A 71 -5.23 -24.20 7.22
N GLU A 72 -6.40 -23.58 7.33
CA GLU A 72 -7.71 -24.13 6.88
C GLU A 72 -7.71 -24.50 5.39
N ASN A 73 -7.08 -23.69 4.54
CA ASN A 73 -7.00 -23.96 3.10
C ASN A 73 -6.01 -25.09 2.78
N ILE A 74 -4.97 -25.26 3.59
CA ILE A 74 -3.99 -26.35 3.45
C ILE A 74 -4.65 -27.67 3.86
N GLU A 75 -5.31 -27.68 5.02
CA GLU A 75 -6.00 -28.85 5.56
C GLU A 75 -7.10 -29.34 4.60
N LYS A 76 -7.86 -28.41 4.01
CA LYS A 76 -8.94 -28.73 3.08
C LYS A 76 -8.45 -29.35 1.77
N ILE A 77 -7.29 -28.94 1.27
CA ILE A 77 -6.74 -29.45 0.00
C ILE A 77 -5.89 -30.70 0.23
N GLY A 78 -5.28 -30.85 1.42
CA GLY A 78 -4.47 -32.01 1.78
C GLY A 78 -3.17 -32.13 0.97
N ILE A 79 -2.78 -31.07 0.26
CA ILE A 79 -1.61 -31.04 -0.62
C ILE A 79 -0.69 -29.92 -0.14
N ASP A 80 0.62 -30.22 -0.12
CA ASP A 80 1.63 -29.23 0.25
C ASP A 80 1.63 -28.01 -0.68
N LYS A 81 1.96 -26.84 -0.13
CA LYS A 81 1.97 -25.56 -0.85
C LYS A 81 2.89 -25.60 -2.07
N GLU A 82 4.01 -26.30 -1.98
CA GLU A 82 4.98 -26.42 -3.06
C GLU A 82 4.45 -27.30 -4.19
N CYS A 83 3.74 -28.37 -3.84
CA CYS A 83 3.12 -29.25 -4.82
C CYS A 83 2.01 -28.52 -5.62
N VAL A 84 1.19 -27.69 -4.96
CA VAL A 84 0.22 -26.82 -5.65
C VAL A 84 0.92 -25.82 -6.59
N ARG A 85 2.03 -25.23 -6.15
CA ARG A 85 2.83 -24.30 -6.98
C ARG A 85 3.38 -25.01 -8.22
N GLN A 86 3.98 -26.20 -8.06
CA GLN A 86 4.54 -27.00 -9.15
C GLN A 86 3.46 -27.37 -10.16
N ILE A 87 2.31 -27.89 -9.72
CA ILE A 87 1.21 -28.25 -10.61
C ILE A 87 0.77 -27.03 -11.43
N LEU A 88 0.48 -25.90 -10.78
CA LEU A 88 0.00 -24.71 -11.48
C LEU A 88 1.04 -24.11 -12.43
N HIS A 89 2.29 -23.96 -11.99
CA HIS A 89 3.31 -23.25 -12.77
C HIS A 89 4.09 -24.13 -13.75
N GLU A 90 4.35 -25.39 -13.42
CA GLU A 90 5.22 -26.27 -14.20
C GLU A 90 4.39 -27.22 -15.06
N SER A 91 3.35 -27.86 -14.50
CA SER A 91 2.52 -28.81 -15.27
C SER A 91 1.45 -28.12 -16.12
N PHE A 92 0.79 -27.09 -15.60
CA PHE A 92 -0.26 -26.36 -16.30
C PHE A 92 0.19 -25.02 -16.90
N ASN A 93 1.44 -24.60 -16.64
CA ASN A 93 2.01 -23.33 -17.13
C ASN A 93 1.12 -22.10 -16.85
N MET A 94 0.36 -22.14 -15.75
CA MET A 94 -0.53 -21.08 -15.32
C MET A 94 0.28 -19.98 -14.63
N ARG A 95 -0.16 -18.73 -14.81
CA ARG A 95 0.43 -17.57 -14.17
C ARG A 95 -0.60 -16.84 -13.33
N LYS A 96 -0.16 -16.32 -12.20
CA LYS A 96 -1.01 -15.47 -11.36
C LYS A 96 -1.27 -14.14 -12.06
N VAL A 97 -2.54 -13.82 -12.27
CA VAL A 97 -2.96 -12.52 -12.83
C VAL A 97 -3.69 -11.73 -11.74
N CYS A 98 -3.37 -10.44 -11.63
CA CYS A 98 -4.09 -9.52 -10.76
C CYS A 98 -5.40 -9.08 -11.45
N ALA A 99 -6.51 -9.08 -10.72
CA ALA A 99 -7.75 -8.50 -11.22
C ALA A 99 -7.57 -7.00 -11.48
N LYS A 100 -8.01 -6.51 -12.65
CA LYS A 100 -8.15 -5.08 -12.91
C LYS A 100 -9.49 -4.62 -12.34
N MET A 101 -9.46 -3.60 -11.49
CA MET A 101 -10.67 -3.05 -10.88
C MET A 101 -11.37 -2.07 -11.83
N PRO A 102 -12.59 -2.36 -12.32
CA PRO A 102 -13.35 -1.40 -13.10
C PRO A 102 -13.91 -0.30 -12.19
N LEU A 103 -13.87 0.97 -12.63
CA LEU A 103 -14.44 2.09 -11.87
C LEU A 103 -15.96 1.96 -11.63
N LYS A 104 -16.68 1.27 -12.53
CA LYS A 104 -18.13 1.04 -12.45
C LYS A 104 -18.52 -0.31 -13.04
N LEU A 105 -19.49 -0.97 -12.40
CA LEU A 105 -20.14 -2.15 -12.96
C LEU A 105 -21.26 -1.70 -13.91
N LEU A 106 -21.10 -1.98 -15.20
CA LEU A 106 -22.08 -1.58 -16.23
C LEU A 106 -23.24 -2.57 -16.29
N SER A 107 -24.46 -2.05 -16.43
CA SER A 107 -25.64 -2.86 -16.76
C SER A 107 -25.52 -3.45 -18.19
N PRO A 108 -26.25 -4.53 -18.50
CA PRO A 108 -26.29 -5.10 -19.85
C PRO A 108 -26.67 -4.06 -20.93
N GLU A 109 -27.62 -3.19 -20.63
CA GLU A 109 -28.11 -2.12 -21.52
C GLU A 109 -27.01 -1.09 -21.77
N GLN A 110 -26.29 -0.67 -20.72
CA GLN A 110 -25.16 0.25 -20.84
C GLN A 110 -24.03 -0.34 -21.68
N LYS A 111 -23.77 -1.65 -21.58
CA LYS A 111 -22.78 -2.34 -22.44
C LYS A 111 -23.23 -2.35 -23.89
N LYS A 112 -24.51 -2.62 -24.16
CA LYS A 112 -25.08 -2.63 -25.51
C LYS A 112 -25.04 -1.24 -26.15
N LEU A 113 -25.43 -0.21 -25.40
CA LEU A 113 -25.32 1.18 -25.86
C LEU A 113 -23.88 1.55 -26.20
N ARG A 114 -22.91 1.22 -25.35
CA ARG A 114 -21.49 1.46 -25.62
C ARG A 114 -21.02 0.75 -26.89
N MET A 115 -21.41 -0.50 -27.09
CA MET A 115 -21.05 -1.26 -28.29
C MET A 115 -21.64 -0.63 -29.56
N ASN A 116 -22.90 -0.21 -29.52
CA ASN A 116 -23.56 0.46 -30.64
C ASN A 116 -22.91 1.81 -30.98
N ILE A 117 -22.58 2.61 -29.97
CA ILE A 117 -21.88 3.89 -30.16
C ILE A 117 -20.51 3.65 -30.80
N CYS A 118 -19.74 2.70 -30.28
CA CYS A 118 -18.43 2.38 -30.86
C CYS A 118 -18.56 1.86 -32.30
N ALA A 119 -19.55 1.01 -32.60
CA ALA A 119 -19.79 0.52 -33.95
C ALA A 119 -20.15 1.66 -34.92
N ASN A 120 -20.99 2.59 -34.49
CA ASN A 120 -21.33 3.77 -35.28
C ASN A 120 -20.11 4.67 -35.52
N ILE A 121 -19.30 4.93 -34.50
CA ILE A 121 -18.07 5.72 -34.63
C ILE A 121 -17.10 5.06 -35.60
N LEU A 122 -16.92 3.73 -35.53
CA LEU A 122 -16.05 2.98 -36.44
C LEU A 122 -16.51 3.07 -37.90
N ASN A 123 -17.81 2.92 -38.15
CA ASN A 123 -18.38 3.05 -39.49
C ASN A 123 -18.20 4.48 -40.04
N ASN A 124 -18.32 5.49 -39.18
CA ASN A 124 -18.16 6.88 -39.56
C ASN A 124 -16.71 7.23 -39.89
N ILE A 125 -15.72 6.71 -39.15
CA ILE A 125 -14.29 6.88 -39.48
C ILE A 125 -13.95 6.25 -40.84
N GLY A 126 -14.58 5.12 -41.19
CA GLY A 126 -14.41 4.52 -42.52
C GLY A 126 -15.01 5.35 -43.66
N THR A 127 -15.94 6.25 -43.35
CA THR A 127 -16.64 7.11 -44.33
C THR A 127 -16.00 8.50 -44.43
N ASP A 128 -15.48 9.03 -43.33
CA ASP A 128 -14.72 10.27 -43.24
C ASP A 128 -13.46 10.05 -42.38
N PRO A 129 -12.27 9.85 -43.00
CA PRO A 129 -11.02 9.64 -42.28
C PRO A 129 -10.57 10.84 -41.45
N GLY A 130 -11.07 12.05 -41.73
CA GLY A 130 -10.74 13.30 -41.03
C GLY A 130 -11.64 13.59 -39.81
N LEU A 131 -12.56 12.69 -39.47
CA LEU A 131 -13.55 12.87 -38.40
C LEU A 131 -12.91 13.10 -37.02
N LEU A 132 -11.69 12.61 -36.81
CA LEU A 132 -10.95 12.76 -35.54
C LEU A 132 -9.95 13.92 -35.54
N ASP A 133 -9.76 14.59 -36.69
CA ASP A 133 -8.76 15.67 -36.85
C ASP A 133 -9.31 17.06 -36.48
N ASN A 134 -10.63 17.20 -36.32
CA ASN A 134 -11.24 18.46 -35.89
C ASN A 134 -11.29 18.55 -34.35
N GLY A 135 -10.13 18.88 -33.77
CA GLY A 135 -9.97 19.11 -32.34
C GLY A 135 -8.73 19.94 -32.01
N ASN A 136 -8.66 21.16 -32.54
CA ASN A 136 -7.97 22.29 -31.90
C ASN A 136 -9.00 23.34 -31.50
#